data_AF-A0A1Q7B5E0-F1
#
_entry.id   AF-A0A1Q7B5E0-F1
#
_cell.length_a   1.000
_cell.length_b   1.000
_cell.length_c   1.000
_cell.angle_alpha   90.00
_cell.angle_beta   90.00
_cell.angle_gamma   90.00
#
_symmetry.space_group_name_H-M   'P 1'
#
loop_
_entity.id
_entity.type
_entity.pdbx_description
1 polymer ?
#
loop_
_entity_poly.entity_id
_entity_poly.type
_entity_poly.pdbx_seq_one_letter_code
_entity_poly.pdbx_strand_id
1 'polypeptide(L)'
;MRALERPANLTGTNAPAFGSDVVADTLRALEIPYIALNPGASYRGLHDSIVNFLGNETPQMLLCLHEESAVAVAQGYAKVTGKPMAAAVHSNVGLFHATMAIFNAWCDRQPVVVLGATGPVDAVKRRPWIDWIHTARDQGAIVRNYTKWDDQPASPAAAREALIRATWIADTAPKGPVYINLDAEMQEARLAEPLAPIEAARFMPLADPAASAELIEDAAAILKAAHHPVILMGRVSRSVDGWNDRVALAEALNAKVISDLKIGCGFPTDHPLHAGAPASNAMVPEAIEAIKAADVILALDWVDLAGGLRNALGHEAPKAKIINVSADFHIHNGWSMDYEGLPPVDLQLPTTPDEAVPKLIAALGGAKARKPAAVKARAETYQPASGPLRVDDLARSLKAAVGEREVTLTHLPLSWNGATWPFRHPLDYIGSEGGGGVGGGPGISVGAALALKGSGRLPVAICGDGDFCMGATALWTAVHYRIPLLVVVCNNRSFFNDELHQERVARLRNRPPENRWIGQRISDPDIDCAGLGRAQGAVGFDPVTKTTDLVPTFEKAIAAVEAGQVAVVDVRVEPGYSAVATAAMLRGTEKK
;
A
#
# COMPACT_ATOMS: atom_id res chain seq x y z
N MET A 1 14.87 1.87 -18.73
CA MET A 1 15.54 1.37 -17.51
C MET A 1 16.62 0.33 -17.82
N ARG A 2 16.36 -0.67 -18.68
CA ARG A 2 17.33 -1.72 -19.04
C ARG A 2 18.68 -1.26 -19.62
N ALA A 3 18.89 0.02 -19.89
CA ALA A 3 20.16 0.57 -20.36
C ALA A 3 20.94 1.35 -19.27
N LEU A 4 20.34 1.56 -18.10
CA LEU A 4 20.97 2.25 -16.97
C LEU A 4 21.77 1.25 -16.14
N GLU A 5 22.91 1.70 -15.61
CA GLU A 5 23.71 0.96 -14.61
C GLU A 5 24.04 -0.47 -15.02
N ARG A 6 24.46 -0.63 -16.29
CA ARG A 6 24.94 -1.91 -16.79
C ARG A 6 26.43 -2.09 -16.47
N PRO A 7 26.81 -3.25 -15.94
CA PRO A 7 28.21 -3.56 -15.69
C PRO A 7 28.98 -3.63 -17.01
N ALA A 8 30.23 -3.18 -16.99
CA ALA A 8 31.15 -3.26 -18.11
C ALA A 8 32.07 -4.47 -17.96
N ASN A 9 32.59 -4.97 -19.09
CA ASN A 9 33.63 -6.01 -19.12
C ASN A 9 33.23 -7.36 -18.47
N LEU A 10 31.95 -7.71 -18.47
CA LEU A 10 31.52 -9.06 -18.07
C LEU A 10 31.95 -10.07 -19.14
N THR A 11 32.75 -11.05 -18.74
CA THR A 11 33.24 -12.12 -19.62
C THR A 11 32.37 -13.37 -19.48
N GLY A 12 31.40 -13.55 -20.38
CA GLY A 12 30.62 -14.80 -20.51
C GLY A 12 29.73 -15.16 -19.32
N THR A 13 29.06 -16.31 -19.41
CA THR A 13 28.21 -16.86 -18.34
C THR A 13 29.09 -17.46 -17.24
N ASN A 14 29.17 -16.78 -16.10
CA ASN A 14 29.79 -17.34 -14.90
C ASN A 14 28.89 -18.47 -14.35
N ALA A 15 29.48 -19.56 -13.87
CA ALA A 15 28.77 -20.52 -13.01
C ALA A 15 28.85 -20.03 -11.55
N PRO A 16 27.84 -20.30 -10.69
CA PRO A 16 27.90 -19.93 -9.28
C PRO A 16 29.19 -20.45 -8.63
N ALA A 17 29.97 -19.54 -8.03
CA ALA A 17 31.23 -19.85 -7.38
C ALA A 17 31.25 -19.43 -5.91
N PHE A 18 30.36 -18.52 -5.50
CA PHE A 18 30.25 -17.99 -4.15
C PHE A 18 28.86 -18.21 -3.56
N GLY A 19 28.75 -18.15 -2.23
CA GLY A 19 27.46 -18.34 -1.56
C GLY A 19 26.42 -17.30 -1.95
N SER A 20 26.83 -16.06 -2.21
CA SER A 20 25.94 -15.00 -2.68
C SER A 20 25.48 -15.17 -4.13
N ASP A 21 26.24 -15.87 -4.99
CA ASP A 21 25.80 -16.19 -6.36
C ASP A 21 24.54 -17.07 -6.31
N VAL A 22 24.48 -18.01 -5.36
CA VAL A 22 23.30 -18.87 -5.14
C VAL A 22 22.08 -18.06 -4.73
N VAL A 23 22.26 -17.07 -3.85
CA VAL A 23 21.18 -16.17 -3.41
C VAL A 23 20.67 -15.35 -4.59
N ALA A 24 21.59 -14.78 -5.39
CA ALA A 24 21.26 -13.98 -6.56
C ALA A 24 20.53 -14.82 -7.63
N ASP A 25 21.05 -16.00 -7.98
CA ASP A 25 20.38 -16.92 -8.91
C ASP A 25 19.01 -17.38 -8.42
N THR A 26 18.82 -17.51 -7.10
CA THR A 26 17.52 -17.85 -6.53
C THR A 26 16.51 -16.73 -6.74
N LEU A 27 16.90 -15.46 -6.53
CA LEU A 27 16.04 -14.31 -6.83
C LEU A 27 15.65 -14.26 -8.31
N ARG A 28 16.59 -14.59 -9.20
CA ARG A 28 16.32 -14.72 -10.65
C ARG A 28 15.34 -15.85 -10.95
N ALA A 29 15.53 -17.02 -10.36
CA ALA A 29 14.67 -18.18 -10.55
C ALA A 29 13.24 -17.96 -10.01
N LEU A 30 13.10 -17.10 -9.00
CA LEU A 30 11.81 -16.64 -8.46
C LEU A 30 11.19 -15.50 -9.29
N GLU A 31 11.82 -15.12 -10.41
CA GLU A 31 11.38 -14.04 -11.31
C GLU A 31 11.22 -12.68 -10.62
N ILE A 32 12.00 -12.43 -9.55
CA ILE A 32 12.00 -11.12 -8.89
C ILE A 32 12.64 -10.10 -9.83
N PRO A 33 11.89 -9.08 -10.31
CA PRO A 33 12.38 -8.21 -11.38
C PRO A 33 13.30 -7.10 -10.87
N TYR A 34 13.10 -6.68 -9.62
CA TYR A 34 13.80 -5.56 -9.00
C TYR A 34 14.13 -5.83 -7.54
N ILE A 35 15.21 -5.24 -7.08
CA ILE A 35 15.57 -5.17 -5.67
C ILE A 35 15.93 -3.73 -5.29
N ALA A 36 15.09 -3.10 -4.47
CA ALA A 36 15.34 -1.75 -3.97
C ALA A 36 16.26 -1.79 -2.74
N LEU A 37 17.16 -0.82 -2.58
CA LEU A 37 18.13 -0.86 -1.48
C LEU A 37 18.68 0.51 -1.10
N ASN A 38 19.08 0.67 0.16
CA ASN A 38 20.07 1.66 0.55
C ASN A 38 21.42 0.97 0.83
N PRO A 39 22.54 1.36 0.17
CA PRO A 39 23.77 0.60 0.14
C PRO A 39 24.33 0.25 1.52
N GLY A 40 24.66 -1.02 1.72
CA GLY A 40 25.18 -1.55 2.98
C GLY A 40 26.35 -2.48 2.76
N ALA A 41 27.42 -2.31 3.54
CA ALA A 41 28.57 -3.20 3.48
C ALA A 41 28.25 -4.63 3.97
N SER A 42 27.12 -4.85 4.66
CA SER A 42 26.73 -6.15 5.22
C SER A 42 26.32 -7.18 4.14
N TYR A 43 25.68 -6.73 3.06
CA TYR A 43 25.25 -7.58 1.95
C TYR A 43 26.10 -7.41 0.68
N ARG A 44 27.35 -6.93 0.82
CA ARG A 44 28.25 -6.61 -0.30
C ARG A 44 28.53 -7.81 -1.24
N GLY A 45 28.53 -9.03 -0.72
CA GLY A 45 28.64 -10.23 -1.55
C GLY A 45 27.42 -10.39 -2.46
N LEU A 46 26.21 -10.27 -1.92
CA LEU A 46 24.98 -10.26 -2.73
C LEU A 46 24.96 -9.11 -3.75
N HIS A 47 25.42 -7.92 -3.37
CA HIS A 47 25.55 -6.80 -4.31
C HIS A 47 26.46 -7.18 -5.48
N ASP A 48 27.66 -7.69 -5.20
CA ASP A 48 28.60 -8.16 -6.21
C ASP A 48 27.98 -9.23 -7.10
N SER A 49 27.29 -10.22 -6.52
CA SER A 49 26.63 -11.28 -7.29
C SER A 49 25.54 -10.74 -8.23
N ILE A 50 24.71 -9.80 -7.77
CA ILE A 50 23.68 -9.22 -8.64
C ILE A 50 24.32 -8.40 -9.77
N VAL A 51 25.41 -7.68 -9.51
CA VAL A 51 26.05 -6.84 -10.54
C VAL A 51 26.93 -7.67 -11.48
N ASN A 52 27.92 -8.37 -10.95
CA ASN A 52 29.01 -8.98 -11.70
C ASN A 52 28.73 -10.43 -12.13
N PHE A 53 27.84 -11.12 -11.42
CA PHE A 53 27.42 -12.47 -11.80
C PHE A 53 26.11 -12.47 -12.60
N LEU A 54 25.09 -11.72 -12.16
CA LEU A 54 23.81 -11.63 -12.86
C LEU A 54 23.77 -10.54 -13.95
N GLY A 55 24.67 -9.55 -13.97
CA GLY A 55 24.62 -8.47 -14.95
C GLY A 55 23.69 -7.30 -14.59
N ASN A 56 23.29 -7.20 -13.31
CA ASN A 56 22.28 -6.29 -12.80
C ASN A 56 20.91 -6.45 -13.52
N GLU A 57 20.57 -7.69 -13.86
CA GLU A 57 19.35 -8.04 -14.59
C GLU A 57 18.63 -9.23 -13.95
N THR A 58 17.37 -9.01 -13.58
CA THR A 58 16.48 -9.99 -12.95
C THR A 58 17.13 -10.65 -11.72
N PRO A 59 17.20 -9.94 -10.58
CA PRO A 59 16.69 -8.58 -10.35
C PRO A 59 17.64 -7.46 -10.83
N GLN A 60 17.08 -6.34 -11.29
CA GLN A 60 17.81 -5.07 -11.39
C GLN A 60 17.82 -4.37 -10.02
N MET A 61 18.99 -3.92 -9.57
CA MET A 61 19.15 -3.13 -8.34
C MET A 61 18.62 -1.70 -8.55
N LEU A 62 17.87 -1.20 -7.56
CA LEU A 62 17.35 0.16 -7.52
C LEU A 62 17.90 0.86 -6.27
N LEU A 63 18.79 1.83 -6.48
CA LEU A 63 19.37 2.65 -5.42
C LEU A 63 18.32 3.61 -4.83
N CYS A 64 18.12 3.50 -3.52
CA CYS A 64 17.34 4.40 -2.69
C CYS A 64 18.25 5.13 -1.68
N LEU A 65 17.86 6.34 -1.30
CA LEU A 65 18.64 7.18 -0.38
C LEU A 65 18.33 6.94 1.11
N HIS A 66 17.38 6.05 1.42
CA HIS A 66 17.02 5.65 2.78
C HIS A 66 16.39 4.24 2.77
N GLU A 67 16.59 3.45 3.82
CA GLU A 67 16.11 2.07 3.95
C GLU A 67 14.58 1.98 3.95
N GLU A 68 13.91 2.94 4.58
CA GLU A 68 12.44 3.04 4.56
C GLU A 68 11.93 3.18 3.12
N SER A 69 12.59 4.00 2.29
CA SER A 69 12.23 4.16 0.88
C SER A 69 12.43 2.88 0.09
N ALA A 70 13.44 2.07 0.40
CA ALA A 70 13.68 0.80 -0.30
C ALA A 70 12.50 -0.18 -0.08
N VAL A 71 12.03 -0.32 1.16
CA VAL A 71 10.88 -1.18 1.47
C VAL A 71 9.58 -0.57 0.94
N ALA A 72 9.39 0.75 1.04
CA ALA A 72 8.22 1.45 0.51
C ALA A 72 8.09 1.31 -1.02
N VAL A 73 9.20 1.39 -1.76
CA VAL A 73 9.22 1.13 -3.21
C VAL A 73 8.78 -0.30 -3.53
N ALA A 74 9.26 -1.28 -2.77
CA ALA A 74 8.83 -2.67 -2.94
C ALA A 74 7.33 -2.86 -2.63
N GLN A 75 6.81 -2.22 -1.57
CA GLN A 75 5.39 -2.20 -1.24
C GLN A 75 4.56 -1.60 -2.38
N GLY A 76 4.94 -0.43 -2.90
CA GLY A 76 4.26 0.24 -4.01
C GLY A 76 4.19 -0.61 -5.28
N TYR A 77 5.28 -1.29 -5.61
CA TYR A 77 5.33 -2.23 -6.73
C TYR A 77 4.35 -3.39 -6.53
N ALA A 78 4.31 -3.96 -5.32
CA ALA A 78 3.41 -5.06 -4.98
C ALA A 78 1.93 -4.64 -5.02
N LYS A 79 1.59 -3.41 -4.59
CA LYS A 79 0.21 -2.89 -4.63
C LYS A 79 -0.39 -2.84 -6.04
N VAL A 80 0.44 -2.61 -7.06
CA VAL A 80 0.02 -2.57 -8.47
C VAL A 80 0.04 -3.96 -9.10
N THR A 81 1.13 -4.70 -8.91
CA THR A 81 1.34 -5.99 -9.62
C THR A 81 0.68 -7.18 -8.94
N GLY A 82 0.38 -7.08 -7.65
CA GLY A 82 -0.02 -8.20 -6.80
C GLY A 82 1.10 -9.21 -6.55
N LYS A 83 2.34 -8.94 -6.98
CA LYS A 83 3.49 -9.85 -6.89
C LYS A 83 4.58 -9.30 -5.96
N PRO A 84 5.39 -10.17 -5.32
CA PRO A 84 6.46 -9.74 -4.45
C PRO A 84 7.55 -8.95 -5.20
N MET A 85 8.13 -7.96 -4.51
CA MET A 85 9.38 -7.31 -4.88
C MET A 85 10.37 -7.44 -3.72
N ALA A 86 11.67 -7.50 -4.03
CA ALA A 86 12.71 -7.55 -3.01
C ALA A 86 13.13 -6.15 -2.55
N ALA A 87 13.52 -6.05 -1.27
CA ALA A 87 14.21 -4.89 -0.72
C ALA A 87 15.43 -5.37 0.09
N ALA A 88 16.59 -4.71 -0.03
CA ALA A 88 17.76 -5.00 0.80
C ALA A 88 18.03 -3.87 1.80
N VAL A 89 18.31 -4.25 3.06
CA VAL A 89 18.54 -3.33 4.18
C VAL A 89 19.85 -3.68 4.91
N HIS A 90 20.57 -2.65 5.35
CA HIS A 90 21.92 -2.82 5.89
C HIS A 90 21.90 -3.25 7.36
N SER A 91 22.22 -4.50 7.65
CA SER A 91 22.41 -4.96 9.04
C SER A 91 21.25 -4.63 9.99
N ASN A 92 21.49 -4.71 11.29
CA ASN A 92 20.51 -4.26 12.29
C ASN A 92 20.21 -2.76 12.19
N VAL A 93 21.20 -1.90 11.90
CA VAL A 93 21.01 -0.44 11.87
C VAL A 93 20.08 0.02 10.74
N GLY A 94 20.27 -0.50 9.53
CA GLY A 94 19.37 -0.27 8.41
C GLY A 94 18.02 -0.94 8.63
N LEU A 95 17.99 -2.11 9.29
CA LEU A 95 16.73 -2.73 9.69
C LEU A 95 15.94 -1.85 10.68
N PHE A 96 16.60 -1.12 11.60
CA PHE A 96 15.93 -0.15 12.47
C PHE A 96 15.23 0.93 11.65
N HIS A 97 15.91 1.50 10.66
CA HIS A 97 15.33 2.49 9.74
C HIS A 97 14.18 1.90 8.88
N ALA A 98 14.26 0.61 8.52
CA ALA A 98 13.27 -0.05 7.68
C ALA A 98 11.99 -0.48 8.43
N THR A 99 12.03 -0.59 9.77
CA THR A 99 10.94 -1.18 10.56
C THR A 99 9.58 -0.55 10.29
N MET A 100 9.52 0.78 10.12
CA MET A 100 8.27 1.49 9.86
C MET A 100 7.64 1.06 8.51
N ALA A 101 8.43 1.02 7.44
CA ALA A 101 7.94 0.58 6.13
C ALA A 101 7.57 -0.91 6.10
N ILE A 102 8.27 -1.76 6.86
CA ILE A 102 7.90 -3.18 7.01
C ILE A 102 6.54 -3.30 7.70
N PHE A 103 6.29 -2.53 8.76
CA PHE A 103 5.00 -2.50 9.45
C PHE A 103 3.88 -1.94 8.56
N ASN A 104 4.15 -0.93 7.73
CA ASN A 104 3.21 -0.45 6.72
C ASN A 104 2.82 -1.57 5.73
N ALA A 105 3.80 -2.26 5.16
CA ALA A 105 3.56 -3.40 4.26
C ALA A 105 2.79 -4.55 4.95
N TRP A 106 3.04 -4.79 6.25
CA TRP A 106 2.29 -5.75 7.06
C TRP A 106 0.81 -5.38 7.18
N CYS A 107 0.49 -4.17 7.66
CA CYS A 107 -0.89 -3.70 7.81
C CYS A 107 -1.66 -3.63 6.48
N ASP A 108 -0.95 -3.32 5.39
CA ASP A 108 -1.49 -3.24 4.04
C ASP A 108 -1.60 -4.62 3.34
N ARG A 109 -1.10 -5.68 3.98
CA ARG A 109 -1.01 -7.06 3.43
C ARG A 109 -0.30 -7.12 2.08
N GLN A 110 0.86 -6.47 1.98
CA GLN A 110 1.64 -6.45 0.74
C GLN A 110 2.83 -7.42 0.80
N PRO A 111 3.03 -8.26 -0.24
CA PRO A 111 4.16 -9.18 -0.28
C PRO A 111 5.47 -8.43 -0.56
N VAL A 112 6.38 -8.42 0.42
CA VAL A 112 7.72 -7.84 0.28
C VAL A 112 8.75 -8.83 0.80
N VAL A 113 9.77 -9.14 -0.02
CA VAL A 113 10.89 -10.01 0.39
C VAL A 113 12.02 -9.12 0.89
N VAL A 114 12.14 -8.95 2.21
CA VAL A 114 13.17 -8.12 2.83
C VAL A 114 14.43 -8.96 3.07
N LEU A 115 15.52 -8.56 2.45
CA LEU A 115 16.85 -9.14 2.63
C LEU A 115 17.65 -8.25 3.57
N GLY A 116 17.94 -8.76 4.75
CA GLY A 116 18.96 -8.20 5.63
C GLY A 116 20.29 -8.91 5.43
N ALA A 117 21.30 -8.42 6.15
CA ALA A 117 22.53 -9.16 6.33
C ALA A 117 23.05 -8.97 7.75
N THR A 118 24.02 -9.77 8.14
CA THR A 118 24.68 -9.64 9.44
C THR A 118 26.18 -9.88 9.26
N GLY A 119 27.00 -9.35 10.16
CA GLY A 119 28.44 -9.65 10.13
C GLY A 119 28.67 -11.14 10.43
N PRO A 120 29.89 -11.67 10.17
CA PRO A 120 30.17 -13.09 10.36
C PRO A 120 29.68 -13.61 11.71
N VAL A 121 28.83 -14.63 11.70
CA VAL A 121 28.35 -15.30 12.91
C VAL A 121 29.52 -15.88 13.69
N ASP A 122 30.51 -16.42 12.97
CA ASP A 122 31.81 -16.80 13.52
C ASP A 122 32.63 -15.56 13.90
N ALA A 123 32.75 -15.32 15.21
CA ALA A 123 33.35 -14.12 15.75
C ALA A 123 34.83 -13.94 15.36
N VAL A 124 35.55 -15.02 15.01
CA VAL A 124 36.97 -14.92 14.62
C VAL A 124 37.17 -14.32 13.23
N LYS A 125 36.11 -14.27 12.42
CA LYS A 125 36.13 -13.70 11.06
C LYS A 125 35.56 -12.28 10.99
N ARG A 126 35.07 -11.75 12.10
CA ARG A 126 34.57 -10.36 12.18
C ARG A 126 35.71 -9.38 12.05
N ARG A 127 35.54 -8.39 11.16
CA ARG A 127 36.43 -7.23 11.10
C ARG A 127 36.20 -6.32 12.31
N PRO A 128 37.21 -5.53 12.74
CA PRO A 128 37.05 -4.61 13.85
C PRO A 128 35.86 -3.65 13.70
N TRP A 129 35.24 -3.31 14.83
CA TRP A 129 34.17 -2.32 14.95
C TRP A 129 32.84 -2.71 14.29
N ILE A 130 32.67 -2.52 12.97
CA ILE A 130 31.37 -2.59 12.31
C ILE A 130 30.74 -3.99 12.38
N ASP A 131 31.49 -5.06 12.07
CA ASP A 131 30.95 -6.42 12.13
C ASP A 131 30.63 -6.86 13.57
N TRP A 132 31.11 -6.14 14.59
CA TRP A 132 30.77 -6.41 15.99
C TRP A 132 29.48 -5.71 16.42
N ILE A 133 29.36 -4.41 16.15
CA ILE A 133 28.21 -3.61 16.62
C ILE A 133 26.97 -3.77 15.71
N HIS A 134 27.16 -4.20 14.46
CA HIS A 134 26.07 -4.41 13.51
C HIS A 134 25.59 -5.87 13.42
N THR A 135 26.13 -6.76 14.24
CA THR A 135 25.73 -8.18 14.29
C THR A 135 24.91 -8.46 15.54
N ALA A 136 23.70 -8.98 15.36
CA ALA A 136 22.83 -9.43 16.44
C ALA A 136 22.80 -10.96 16.50
N ARG A 137 22.57 -11.52 17.69
CA ARG A 137 22.35 -12.98 17.85
C ARG A 137 21.06 -13.43 17.18
N ASP A 138 20.03 -12.61 17.29
CA ASP A 138 18.72 -12.79 16.66
C ASP A 138 18.30 -11.44 16.06
N GLN A 139 18.64 -11.21 14.79
CA GLN A 139 18.27 -9.98 14.10
C GLN A 139 16.80 -9.98 13.67
N GLY A 140 16.25 -11.16 13.37
CA GLY A 140 14.84 -11.33 12.98
C GLY A 140 13.87 -10.91 14.07
N ALA A 141 14.23 -11.05 15.36
CA ALA A 141 13.42 -10.58 16.49
C ALA A 141 12.96 -9.12 16.41
N ILE A 142 13.70 -8.26 15.68
CA ILE A 142 13.34 -6.84 15.49
C ILE A 142 11.99 -6.71 14.75
N VAL A 143 11.71 -7.62 13.80
CA VAL A 143 10.58 -7.53 12.86
C VAL A 143 9.64 -8.75 12.87
N ARG A 144 10.02 -9.82 13.59
CA ARG A 144 9.29 -11.11 13.62
C ARG A 144 7.80 -11.00 13.90
N ASN A 145 7.38 -10.00 14.68
CA ASN A 145 5.98 -9.85 15.07
C ASN A 145 5.10 -9.16 14.01
N TYR A 146 5.70 -8.61 12.95
CA TYR A 146 4.99 -7.96 11.83
C TYR A 146 5.65 -8.33 10.50
N THR A 147 6.09 -9.59 10.42
CA THR A 147 6.49 -10.31 9.21
C THR A 147 5.86 -11.70 9.26
N LYS A 148 5.56 -12.30 8.11
CA LYS A 148 4.95 -13.64 8.06
C LYS A 148 5.93 -14.73 8.44
N TRP A 149 7.21 -14.50 8.16
CA TRP A 149 8.27 -15.44 8.38
C TRP A 149 9.61 -14.72 8.37
N ASP A 150 10.51 -15.15 9.26
CA ASP A 150 11.91 -14.74 9.26
C ASP A 150 12.85 -15.96 9.33
N ASP A 151 14.04 -15.84 8.74
CA ASP A 151 15.08 -16.85 8.84
C ASP A 151 16.49 -16.26 8.72
N GLN A 152 17.47 -16.97 9.27
CA GLN A 152 18.90 -16.69 9.14
C GLN A 152 19.62 -17.96 8.65
N PRO A 153 19.65 -18.20 7.33
CA PRO A 153 20.23 -19.42 6.76
C PRO A 153 21.74 -19.48 7.01
N ALA A 154 22.23 -20.67 7.39
CA ALA A 154 23.64 -20.91 7.74
C ALA A 154 24.50 -21.42 6.58
N SER A 155 23.93 -21.64 5.39
CA SER A 155 24.66 -22.11 4.20
C SER A 155 23.99 -21.65 2.91
N PRO A 156 24.70 -21.63 1.76
CA PRO A 156 24.12 -21.22 0.47
C PRO A 156 22.92 -22.08 0.04
N ALA A 157 22.96 -23.39 0.30
CA ALA A 157 21.84 -24.29 0.00
C ALA A 157 20.62 -23.97 0.88
N ALA A 158 20.83 -23.69 2.18
CA ALA A 158 19.77 -23.25 3.08
C ALA A 158 19.23 -21.87 2.69
N ALA A 159 20.09 -20.94 2.24
CA ALA A 159 19.67 -19.61 1.80
C ALA A 159 18.76 -19.67 0.57
N ARG A 160 19.04 -20.56 -0.37
CA ARG A 160 18.15 -20.85 -1.51
C ARG A 160 16.79 -21.38 -1.07
N GLU A 161 16.78 -22.39 -0.18
CA GLU A 161 15.53 -22.92 0.35
C GLU A 161 14.72 -21.85 1.09
N ALA A 162 15.38 -21.09 1.96
CA ALA A 162 14.78 -20.02 2.74
C ALA A 162 14.16 -18.95 1.84
N LEU A 163 14.86 -18.50 0.79
CA LEU A 163 14.33 -17.52 -0.17
C LEU A 163 13.08 -18.02 -0.90
N ILE A 164 13.10 -19.27 -1.38
CA ILE A 164 11.95 -19.87 -2.07
C ILE A 164 10.75 -19.96 -1.11
N ARG A 165 10.97 -20.49 0.09
CA ARG A 165 9.96 -20.60 1.14
C ARG A 165 9.40 -19.23 1.54
N ALA A 166 10.28 -18.25 1.77
CA ALA A 166 9.91 -16.89 2.15
C ALA A 166 9.03 -16.25 1.08
N THR A 167 9.41 -16.37 -0.19
CA THR A 167 8.66 -15.79 -1.31
C THR A 167 7.28 -16.44 -1.44
N TRP A 168 7.19 -17.76 -1.31
CA TRP A 168 5.92 -18.48 -1.28
C TRP A 168 5.03 -18.04 -0.11
N ILE A 169 5.59 -17.92 1.10
CA ILE A 169 4.86 -17.46 2.28
C ILE A 169 4.40 -16.01 2.11
N ALA A 170 5.26 -15.12 1.61
CA ALA A 170 4.94 -13.71 1.41
C ALA A 170 3.73 -13.52 0.48
N ASP A 171 3.68 -14.32 -0.59
CA ASP A 171 2.70 -14.20 -1.67
C ASP A 171 1.39 -14.97 -1.42
N THR A 172 1.38 -15.94 -0.51
CA THR A 172 0.17 -16.69 -0.12
C THR A 172 -0.74 -15.84 0.77
N ALA A 173 -2.06 -15.81 0.52
CA ALA A 173 -2.98 -15.04 1.34
C ALA A 173 -3.11 -15.56 2.80
N PRO A 174 -3.25 -14.68 3.81
CA PRO A 174 -3.08 -13.23 3.74
C PRO A 174 -1.62 -12.86 3.42
N LYS A 175 -1.41 -12.00 2.43
CA LYS A 175 -0.05 -11.63 1.99
C LYS A 175 0.63 -10.73 3.02
N GLY A 176 1.95 -10.68 2.99
CA GLY A 176 2.71 -9.83 3.93
C GLY A 176 4.22 -9.93 3.75
N PRO A 177 4.98 -9.07 4.45
CA PRO A 177 6.44 -9.04 4.36
C PRO A 177 7.08 -10.26 5.03
N VAL A 178 8.26 -10.65 4.54
CA VAL A 178 9.14 -11.68 5.11
C VAL A 178 10.57 -11.15 5.23
N TYR A 179 11.37 -11.73 6.12
CA TYR A 179 12.74 -11.25 6.39
C TYR A 179 13.78 -12.37 6.34
N ILE A 180 14.81 -12.22 5.50
CA ILE A 180 15.92 -13.18 5.42
C ILE A 180 17.23 -12.48 5.75
N ASN A 181 17.90 -12.96 6.80
CA ASN A 181 19.15 -12.38 7.29
C ASN A 181 20.36 -13.15 6.74
N LEU A 182 21.12 -12.57 5.82
CA LEU A 182 22.25 -13.22 5.18
C LEU A 182 23.56 -12.98 5.96
N ASP A 183 24.23 -14.05 6.38
CA ASP A 183 25.55 -13.95 6.98
C ASP A 183 26.61 -13.49 5.96
N ALA A 184 27.40 -12.48 6.30
CA ALA A 184 28.38 -11.89 5.40
C ALA A 184 29.51 -12.86 5.01
N GLU A 185 29.90 -13.78 5.89
CA GLU A 185 30.90 -14.80 5.56
C GLU A 185 30.33 -15.82 4.58
N MET A 186 29.11 -16.31 4.80
CA MET A 186 28.43 -17.21 3.89
C MET A 186 28.32 -16.60 2.48
N GLN A 187 28.01 -15.32 2.38
CA GLN A 187 27.92 -14.62 1.09
C GLN A 187 29.24 -14.67 0.32
N GLU A 188 30.37 -14.48 1.00
CA GLU A 188 31.70 -14.32 0.38
C GLU A 188 32.49 -15.64 0.31
N ALA A 189 32.00 -16.70 0.96
CA ALA A 189 32.64 -18.00 0.92
C ALA A 189 32.52 -18.63 -0.47
N ARG A 190 33.64 -19.17 -0.97
CA ARG A 190 33.65 -19.98 -2.19
C ARG A 190 32.86 -21.27 -1.94
N LEU A 191 32.03 -21.65 -2.91
CA LEU A 191 31.32 -22.93 -2.89
C LEU A 191 32.33 -24.08 -2.90
N ALA A 192 32.14 -25.03 -2.00
CA ALA A 192 32.92 -26.28 -1.98
C ALA A 192 32.62 -27.12 -3.23
N GLU A 193 31.35 -27.18 -3.61
CA GLU A 193 30.83 -27.85 -4.80
C GLU A 193 29.70 -27.03 -5.42
N PRO A 194 29.48 -27.12 -6.75
CA PRO A 194 28.33 -26.50 -7.39
C PRO A 194 27.02 -27.07 -6.82
N LEU A 195 26.05 -26.20 -6.55
CA LEU A 195 24.71 -26.65 -6.21
C LEU A 195 23.94 -27.02 -7.47
N ALA A 196 23.25 -28.15 -7.44
CA ALA A 196 22.34 -28.55 -8.52
C ALA A 196 21.30 -27.45 -8.78
N PRO A 197 20.94 -27.15 -10.03
CA PRO A 197 19.88 -26.18 -10.34
C PRO A 197 18.58 -26.50 -9.61
N ILE A 198 17.82 -25.47 -9.25
CA ILE A 198 16.50 -25.62 -8.65
C ILE A 198 15.42 -25.11 -9.60
N GLU A 199 14.35 -25.87 -9.77
CA GLU A 199 13.15 -25.43 -10.46
C GLU A 199 12.24 -24.75 -9.43
N ALA A 200 12.48 -23.46 -9.16
CA ALA A 200 11.77 -22.72 -8.11
C ALA A 200 10.23 -22.82 -8.23
N ALA A 201 9.70 -22.86 -9.45
CA ALA A 201 8.27 -23.02 -9.73
C ALA A 201 7.65 -24.27 -9.08
N ARG A 202 8.41 -25.36 -8.87
CA ARG A 202 7.92 -26.58 -8.19
C ARG A 202 7.68 -26.41 -6.70
N PHE A 203 8.23 -25.33 -6.12
CA PHE A 203 8.14 -24.98 -4.71
C PHE A 203 7.24 -23.75 -4.48
N MET A 204 6.60 -23.25 -5.53
CA MET A 204 5.65 -22.14 -5.49
C MET A 204 4.23 -22.64 -5.84
N PRO A 205 3.66 -23.60 -5.09
CA PRO A 205 2.31 -24.07 -5.39
C PRO A 205 1.29 -22.95 -5.15
N LEU A 206 0.29 -22.86 -6.02
CA LEU A 206 -0.90 -22.04 -5.75
C LEU A 206 -1.57 -22.60 -4.50
N ALA A 207 -1.65 -21.78 -3.45
CA ALA A 207 -2.03 -22.21 -2.12
C ALA A 207 -3.03 -21.27 -1.44
N ASP A 208 -3.70 -20.40 -2.19
CA ASP A 208 -4.76 -19.58 -1.61
C ASP A 208 -5.86 -20.49 -1.06
N PRO A 209 -6.25 -20.32 0.22
CA PRO A 209 -7.18 -21.22 0.87
C PRO A 209 -8.54 -21.12 0.18
N ALA A 210 -9.15 -22.24 -0.20
CA ALA A 210 -10.51 -22.27 -0.71
C ALA A 210 -11.51 -22.58 0.43
N ALA A 211 -12.66 -21.90 0.44
CA ALA A 211 -13.77 -22.31 1.28
C ALA A 211 -14.37 -23.64 0.78
N SER A 212 -14.92 -24.45 1.69
CA SER A 212 -15.61 -25.69 1.32
C SER A 212 -16.84 -25.40 0.45
N ALA A 213 -17.22 -26.36 -0.40
CA ALA A 213 -18.42 -26.24 -1.23
C ALA A 213 -19.67 -26.00 -0.37
N GLU A 214 -19.77 -26.69 0.78
CA GLU A 214 -20.87 -26.54 1.75
C GLU A 214 -20.98 -25.10 2.27
N LEU A 215 -19.86 -24.49 2.67
CA LEU A 215 -19.86 -23.10 3.14
C LEU A 215 -20.27 -22.11 2.04
N ILE A 216 -19.85 -22.36 0.79
CA ILE A 216 -20.26 -21.57 -0.37
C ILE A 216 -21.76 -21.72 -0.64
N GLU A 217 -22.29 -22.93 -0.57
CA GLU A 217 -23.71 -23.23 -0.74
C GLU A 217 -24.57 -22.58 0.35
N ASP A 218 -24.13 -22.65 1.61
CA ASP A 218 -24.78 -21.99 2.75
C ASP A 218 -24.79 -20.46 2.58
N ALA A 219 -23.66 -19.88 2.20
CA ALA A 219 -23.56 -18.46 1.92
C ALA A 219 -24.49 -18.05 0.77
N ALA A 220 -24.50 -18.80 -0.32
CA ALA A 220 -25.36 -18.54 -1.48
C ALA A 220 -26.85 -18.67 -1.11
N ALA A 221 -27.23 -19.63 -0.28
CA ALA A 221 -28.60 -19.80 0.20
C ALA A 221 -29.06 -18.60 1.05
N ILE A 222 -28.21 -18.11 1.97
CA ILE A 222 -28.48 -16.91 2.77
C ILE A 222 -28.62 -15.68 1.86
N LEU A 223 -27.69 -15.48 0.93
CA LEU A 223 -27.69 -14.33 0.02
C LEU A 223 -28.89 -14.34 -0.93
N LYS A 224 -29.30 -15.51 -1.43
CA LYS A 224 -30.46 -15.66 -2.32
C LYS A 224 -31.79 -15.33 -1.63
N ALA A 225 -31.87 -15.54 -0.32
CA ALA A 225 -33.06 -15.22 0.48
C ALA A 225 -33.10 -13.76 0.95
N ALA A 226 -32.01 -12.99 0.76
CA ALA A 226 -31.91 -11.61 1.20
C ALA A 226 -32.80 -10.67 0.38
N HIS A 227 -33.48 -9.74 1.06
CA HIS A 227 -34.27 -8.67 0.47
C HIS A 227 -33.50 -7.36 0.35
N HIS A 228 -32.58 -7.09 1.28
CA HIS A 228 -31.76 -5.89 1.34
C HIS A 228 -30.27 -6.23 1.56
N PRO A 229 -29.63 -7.00 0.66
CA PRO A 229 -28.23 -7.37 0.82
C PRO A 229 -27.31 -6.14 0.71
N VAL A 230 -26.30 -6.09 1.57
CA VAL A 230 -25.20 -5.11 1.53
C VAL A 230 -23.86 -5.84 1.39
N ILE A 231 -22.98 -5.32 0.54
CA ILE A 231 -21.60 -5.78 0.39
C ILE A 231 -20.67 -4.71 0.98
N LEU A 232 -19.83 -5.10 1.94
CA LEU A 232 -18.73 -4.28 2.42
C LEU A 232 -17.46 -4.69 1.66
N MET A 233 -16.95 -3.80 0.83
CA MET A 233 -15.84 -4.07 -0.09
C MET A 233 -14.50 -3.68 0.52
N GLY A 234 -13.72 -4.69 0.91
CA GLY A 234 -12.39 -4.58 1.50
C GLY A 234 -11.27 -5.03 0.56
N ARG A 235 -10.26 -5.70 1.11
CA ARG A 235 -9.02 -6.04 0.39
C ARG A 235 -9.32 -7.08 -0.70
N VAL A 236 -8.91 -6.77 -1.92
CA VAL A 236 -9.21 -7.57 -3.10
C VAL A 236 -8.10 -7.49 -4.14
N SER A 237 -8.04 -8.46 -5.05
CA SER A 237 -7.09 -8.42 -6.16
C SER A 237 -7.33 -7.23 -7.10
N ARG A 238 -6.27 -6.86 -7.81
CA ARG A 238 -6.27 -5.81 -8.85
C ARG A 238 -6.57 -6.34 -10.25
N SER A 239 -6.99 -7.61 -10.37
CA SER A 239 -7.35 -8.20 -11.65
C SER A 239 -8.65 -7.59 -12.20
N VAL A 240 -8.72 -7.45 -13.52
CA VAL A 240 -9.94 -6.99 -14.20
C VAL A 240 -11.04 -8.05 -14.09
N ASP A 241 -10.69 -9.33 -14.12
CA ASP A 241 -11.66 -10.43 -13.95
C ASP A 241 -12.28 -10.41 -12.55
N GLY A 242 -11.46 -10.33 -11.49
CA GLY A 242 -11.96 -10.20 -10.13
C GLY A 242 -12.79 -8.92 -9.91
N TRP A 243 -12.42 -7.81 -10.56
CA TRP A 243 -13.24 -6.60 -10.56
C TRP A 243 -14.62 -6.84 -11.19
N ASN A 244 -14.66 -7.47 -12.37
CA ASN A 244 -15.90 -7.78 -13.08
C ASN A 244 -16.78 -8.77 -12.31
N ASP A 245 -16.19 -9.78 -11.68
CA ASP A 245 -16.92 -10.75 -10.87
C ASP A 245 -17.59 -10.07 -9.66
N ARG A 246 -16.89 -9.15 -8.98
CA ARG A 246 -17.47 -8.37 -7.88
C ARG A 246 -18.64 -7.49 -8.35
N VAL A 247 -18.53 -6.89 -9.53
CA VAL A 247 -19.64 -6.14 -10.16
C VAL A 247 -20.82 -7.08 -10.44
N ALA A 248 -20.57 -8.21 -11.09
CA ALA A 248 -21.59 -9.19 -11.43
C ALA A 248 -22.30 -9.76 -10.19
N LEU A 249 -21.57 -10.04 -9.10
CA LEU A 249 -22.15 -10.48 -7.83
C LEU A 249 -23.08 -9.41 -7.24
N ALA A 250 -22.63 -8.15 -7.19
CA ALA A 250 -23.45 -7.06 -6.66
C ALA A 250 -24.75 -6.89 -7.49
N GLU A 251 -24.65 -6.94 -8.82
CA GLU A 251 -25.81 -6.86 -9.73
C GLU A 251 -26.75 -8.05 -9.61
N ALA A 252 -26.23 -9.28 -9.51
CA ALA A 252 -27.03 -10.49 -9.35
C ALA A 252 -27.87 -10.45 -8.06
N LEU A 253 -27.29 -9.92 -6.98
CA LEU A 253 -27.96 -9.74 -5.69
C LEU A 253 -28.77 -8.45 -5.62
N ASN A 254 -28.57 -7.51 -6.57
CA ASN A 254 -29.01 -6.11 -6.45
C ASN A 254 -28.60 -5.51 -5.08
N ALA A 255 -27.41 -5.84 -4.63
CA ALA A 255 -26.89 -5.49 -3.32
C ALA A 255 -26.29 -4.08 -3.32
N LYS A 256 -26.49 -3.34 -2.23
CA LYS A 256 -25.78 -2.07 -2.03
C LYS A 256 -24.33 -2.33 -1.67
N VAL A 257 -23.40 -1.57 -2.25
CA VAL A 257 -21.96 -1.74 -2.04
C VAL A 257 -21.40 -0.54 -1.28
N ILE A 258 -20.61 -0.79 -0.25
CA ILE A 258 -19.89 0.23 0.52
C ILE A 258 -18.39 -0.05 0.39
N SER A 259 -17.61 0.99 0.18
CA SER A 259 -16.14 0.95 0.17
C SER A 259 -15.57 2.08 1.02
N ASP A 260 -14.30 1.96 1.42
CA ASP A 260 -13.54 3.05 2.04
C ASP A 260 -12.25 3.35 1.26
N LEU A 261 -11.51 4.36 1.69
CA LEU A 261 -10.24 4.81 1.09
C LEU A 261 -9.01 4.29 1.85
N LYS A 262 -9.18 3.41 2.85
CA LYS A 262 -8.05 2.85 3.61
C LYS A 262 -7.20 1.92 2.74
N ILE A 263 -7.84 1.30 1.76
CA ILE A 263 -7.26 0.36 0.80
C ILE A 263 -7.57 0.76 -0.64
N GLY A 264 -6.93 0.12 -1.61
CA GLY A 264 -7.22 0.35 -3.04
C GLY A 264 -8.62 -0.07 -3.45
N CYS A 265 -9.17 0.60 -4.47
CA CYS A 265 -10.57 0.44 -4.89
C CYS A 265 -10.90 -0.98 -5.36
N GLY A 266 -12.06 -1.51 -4.92
CA GLY A 266 -12.54 -2.85 -5.27
C GLY A 266 -13.81 -2.88 -6.13
N PHE A 267 -14.47 -1.73 -6.33
CA PHE A 267 -15.76 -1.61 -7.01
C PHE A 267 -15.94 -0.22 -7.63
N PRO A 268 -16.70 -0.05 -8.74
CA PRO A 268 -16.89 1.26 -9.34
C PRO A 268 -17.70 2.20 -8.43
N THR A 269 -17.16 3.36 -8.10
CA THR A 269 -17.74 4.24 -7.06
C THR A 269 -18.85 5.14 -7.57
N ASP A 270 -19.04 5.24 -8.89
CA ASP A 270 -20.18 5.89 -9.52
C ASP A 270 -21.26 4.89 -9.98
N HIS A 271 -21.10 3.61 -9.67
CA HIS A 271 -22.10 2.60 -9.97
C HIS A 271 -23.41 2.83 -9.18
N PRO A 272 -24.60 2.62 -9.75
CA PRO A 272 -25.89 2.85 -9.06
C PRO A 272 -26.11 2.03 -7.77
N LEU A 273 -25.37 0.94 -7.62
CA LEU A 273 -25.40 0.10 -6.40
C LEU A 273 -24.42 0.59 -5.32
N HIS A 274 -23.49 1.48 -5.61
CA HIS A 274 -22.61 2.05 -4.58
C HIS A 274 -23.43 2.96 -3.65
N ALA A 275 -23.31 2.75 -2.34
CA ALA A 275 -24.07 3.44 -1.30
C ALA A 275 -23.32 4.66 -0.76
N GLY A 276 -23.24 5.70 -1.59
CA GLY A 276 -22.61 6.97 -1.24
C GLY A 276 -21.15 7.06 -1.67
N ALA A 277 -20.41 8.04 -1.16
CA ALA A 277 -18.98 8.17 -1.47
C ALA A 277 -18.13 7.21 -0.61
N PRO A 278 -16.98 6.74 -1.13
CA PRO A 278 -16.01 6.03 -0.31
C PRO A 278 -15.60 6.84 0.93
N ALA A 279 -15.64 6.20 2.10
CA ALA A 279 -15.30 6.85 3.36
C ALA A 279 -13.78 7.05 3.48
N SER A 280 -13.32 8.22 3.93
CA SER A 280 -11.94 8.40 4.39
C SER A 280 -11.84 8.06 5.89
N ASN A 281 -12.49 8.86 6.75
CA ASN A 281 -12.43 8.71 8.22
C ASN A 281 -13.76 8.23 8.85
N ALA A 282 -14.89 8.47 8.19
CA ALA A 282 -16.22 8.12 8.70
C ALA A 282 -17.16 7.82 7.55
N MET A 283 -18.10 6.88 7.77
CA MET A 283 -19.10 6.54 6.77
C MET A 283 -20.03 7.72 6.51
N VAL A 284 -20.40 7.87 5.23
CA VAL A 284 -21.42 8.84 4.82
C VAL A 284 -22.83 8.36 5.22
N PRO A 285 -23.81 9.26 5.41
CA PRO A 285 -25.16 8.87 5.82
C PRO A 285 -25.80 7.78 4.95
N GLU A 286 -25.58 7.81 3.64
CA GLU A 286 -26.10 6.82 2.69
C GLU A 286 -25.59 5.40 2.99
N ALA A 287 -24.31 5.25 3.35
CA ALA A 287 -23.71 3.98 3.74
C ALA A 287 -24.25 3.50 5.10
N ILE A 288 -24.42 4.42 6.06
CA ILE A 288 -25.00 4.11 7.38
C ILE A 288 -26.43 3.60 7.24
N GLU A 289 -27.26 4.26 6.45
CA GLU A 289 -28.65 3.84 6.22
C GLU A 289 -28.74 2.51 5.46
N ALA A 290 -27.83 2.26 4.52
CA ALA A 290 -27.73 0.95 3.87
C ALA A 290 -27.42 -0.18 4.89
N ILE A 291 -26.46 0.03 5.80
CA ILE A 291 -26.12 -0.95 6.84
C ILE A 291 -27.31 -1.18 7.80
N LYS A 292 -27.99 -0.11 8.24
CA LYS A 292 -29.15 -0.22 9.13
C LYS A 292 -30.33 -0.96 8.50
N ALA A 293 -30.52 -0.79 7.19
CA ALA A 293 -31.60 -1.43 6.44
C ALA A 293 -31.28 -2.87 6.02
N ALA A 294 -30.03 -3.31 6.15
CA ALA A 294 -29.60 -4.63 5.69
C ALA A 294 -30.25 -5.77 6.49
N ASP A 295 -30.62 -6.82 5.78
CA ASP A 295 -30.98 -8.13 6.37
C ASP A 295 -29.86 -9.17 6.20
N VAL A 296 -28.95 -8.96 5.24
CA VAL A 296 -27.70 -9.71 5.09
C VAL A 296 -26.56 -8.74 4.73
N ILE A 297 -25.41 -8.88 5.40
CA ILE A 297 -24.16 -8.19 5.09
C ILE A 297 -23.13 -9.22 4.64
N LEU A 298 -22.59 -9.05 3.43
CA LEU A 298 -21.46 -9.79 2.90
C LEU A 298 -20.20 -8.91 3.00
N ALA A 299 -19.34 -9.20 3.98
CA ALA A 299 -18.05 -8.53 4.10
C ALA A 299 -17.01 -9.27 3.25
N LEU A 300 -16.43 -8.59 2.26
CA LEU A 300 -15.37 -9.10 1.41
C LEU A 300 -14.04 -8.51 1.88
N ASP A 301 -13.39 -9.21 2.80
CA ASP A 301 -12.11 -8.86 3.44
C ASP A 301 -12.02 -7.40 3.92
N TRP A 302 -13.11 -6.94 4.54
CA TRP A 302 -13.23 -5.59 5.07
C TRP A 302 -12.30 -5.37 6.27
N VAL A 303 -11.47 -4.32 6.22
CA VAL A 303 -10.36 -4.09 7.16
C VAL A 303 -10.79 -4.03 8.62
N ASP A 304 -11.82 -3.22 8.93
CA ASP A 304 -12.31 -3.03 10.31
C ASP A 304 -13.81 -3.29 10.35
N LEU A 305 -14.20 -4.56 10.40
CA LEU A 305 -15.60 -4.95 10.32
C LEU A 305 -16.36 -4.53 11.58
N ALA A 306 -15.78 -4.72 12.75
CA ALA A 306 -16.40 -4.35 14.01
C ALA A 306 -16.56 -2.83 14.15
N GLY A 307 -15.52 -2.06 13.84
CA GLY A 307 -15.57 -0.60 13.88
C GLY A 307 -16.44 -0.01 12.78
N GLY A 308 -16.49 -0.62 11.59
CA GLY A 308 -17.43 -0.27 10.52
C GLY A 308 -18.88 -0.43 10.96
N LEU A 309 -19.25 -1.58 11.55
CA LEU A 309 -20.58 -1.82 12.10
C LEU A 309 -20.90 -0.86 13.26
N ARG A 310 -19.95 -0.64 14.18
CA ARG A 310 -20.10 0.32 15.28
C ARG A 310 -20.29 1.76 14.77
N ASN A 311 -19.63 2.14 13.68
CA ASN A 311 -19.80 3.48 13.09
C ASN A 311 -21.24 3.70 12.61
N ALA A 312 -21.87 2.67 12.06
CA ALA A 312 -23.23 2.72 11.54
C ALA A 312 -24.32 2.50 12.61
N LEU A 313 -24.08 1.59 13.56
CA LEU A 313 -25.08 1.09 14.51
C LEU A 313 -24.86 1.56 15.96
N GLY A 314 -23.73 2.21 16.25
CA GLY A 314 -23.37 2.58 17.62
C GLY A 314 -23.12 1.34 18.49
N HIS A 315 -23.91 1.20 19.56
CA HIS A 315 -23.83 0.06 20.48
C HIS A 315 -24.92 -1.00 20.23
N GLU A 316 -25.76 -0.80 19.22
CA GLU A 316 -26.78 -1.77 18.86
C GLU A 316 -26.17 -2.97 18.14
N ALA A 317 -26.65 -4.17 18.44
CA ALA A 317 -26.26 -5.36 17.70
C ALA A 317 -26.82 -5.32 16.27
N PRO A 318 -26.07 -5.77 15.26
CA PRO A 318 -26.58 -5.87 13.90
C PRO A 318 -27.77 -6.84 13.85
N LYS A 319 -28.83 -6.43 13.16
CA LYS A 319 -29.99 -7.28 12.86
C LYS A 319 -29.76 -8.17 11.64
N ALA A 320 -28.89 -7.73 10.74
CA ALA A 320 -28.51 -8.45 9.54
C ALA A 320 -27.71 -9.71 9.90
N LYS A 321 -27.89 -10.78 9.12
CA LYS A 321 -26.93 -11.90 9.12
C LYS A 321 -25.61 -11.43 8.49
N ILE A 322 -24.48 -11.79 9.09
CA ILE A 322 -23.16 -11.36 8.62
C ILE A 322 -22.39 -12.57 8.08
N ILE A 323 -22.08 -12.51 6.79
CA ILE A 323 -21.16 -13.41 6.11
C ILE A 323 -19.83 -12.68 5.96
N ASN A 324 -18.75 -13.24 6.51
CA ASN A 324 -17.41 -12.68 6.38
C ASN A 324 -16.54 -13.57 5.49
N VAL A 325 -16.03 -13.01 4.41
CA VAL A 325 -15.10 -13.67 3.47
C VAL A 325 -13.73 -13.08 3.68
N SER A 326 -12.91 -13.77 4.48
CA SER A 326 -11.56 -13.33 4.77
C SER A 326 -10.74 -14.49 5.32
N ALA A 327 -9.46 -14.54 4.94
CA ALA A 327 -8.45 -15.40 5.56
C ALA A 327 -7.57 -14.63 6.56
N ASP A 328 -7.85 -13.34 6.82
CA ASP A 328 -6.95 -12.42 7.54
C ASP A 328 -6.61 -12.89 8.94
N PHE A 329 -7.55 -13.56 9.63
CA PHE A 329 -7.36 -14.08 10.98
C PHE A 329 -6.19 -15.08 11.13
N HIS A 330 -5.70 -15.67 10.03
CA HIS A 330 -4.53 -16.56 10.06
C HIS A 330 -3.21 -15.83 10.32
N ILE A 331 -3.14 -14.52 10.11
CA ILE A 331 -1.91 -13.74 10.26
C ILE A 331 -1.82 -13.03 11.63
N HIS A 332 -2.92 -13.00 12.39
CA HIS A 332 -2.97 -12.31 13.68
C HIS A 332 -2.18 -13.07 14.75
N ASN A 333 -1.29 -12.37 15.46
CA ASN A 333 -0.40 -12.98 16.46
C ASN A 333 -0.46 -12.31 17.85
N GLY A 334 -1.34 -11.31 18.02
CA GLY A 334 -1.54 -10.60 19.29
C GLY A 334 -0.46 -9.57 19.66
N TRP A 335 0.57 -9.37 18.82
CA TRP A 335 1.56 -8.31 19.04
C TRP A 335 1.03 -6.94 18.62
N SER A 336 0.44 -6.86 17.42
CA SER A 336 -0.29 -5.68 16.94
C SER A 336 -1.80 -5.89 17.06
N MET A 337 -2.54 -4.79 17.19
CA MET A 337 -4.01 -4.77 17.18
C MET A 337 -4.55 -4.37 15.79
N ASP A 338 -3.79 -4.61 14.72
CA ASP A 338 -4.18 -4.30 13.33
C ASP A 338 -5.35 -5.16 12.82
N TYR A 339 -5.79 -6.13 13.63
CA TYR A 339 -7.00 -6.93 13.44
C TYR A 339 -8.27 -6.29 14.00
N GLU A 340 -8.14 -5.12 14.64
CA GLU A 340 -9.25 -4.30 15.12
C GLU A 340 -10.16 -5.01 16.15
N GLY A 341 -11.41 -4.54 16.29
CA GLY A 341 -12.37 -5.18 17.18
C GLY A 341 -12.88 -6.51 16.61
N LEU A 342 -13.20 -7.47 17.48
CA LEU A 342 -13.84 -8.73 17.09
C LEU A 342 -15.27 -8.47 16.57
N PRO A 343 -15.59 -8.75 15.29
CA PRO A 343 -16.93 -8.53 14.74
C PRO A 343 -17.88 -9.70 15.03
N PRO A 344 -19.19 -9.47 15.10
CA PRO A 344 -20.18 -10.54 14.96
C PRO A 344 -20.14 -11.10 13.54
N VAL A 345 -20.08 -12.43 13.41
CA VAL A 345 -20.08 -13.17 12.13
C VAL A 345 -20.92 -14.43 12.29
N ASP A 346 -21.95 -14.59 11.45
CA ASP A 346 -22.82 -15.77 11.45
C ASP A 346 -22.29 -16.88 10.54
N LEU A 347 -21.56 -16.52 9.48
CA LEU A 347 -20.91 -17.45 8.56
C LEU A 347 -19.54 -16.92 8.13
N GLN A 348 -18.48 -17.70 8.40
CA GLN A 348 -17.11 -17.36 7.99
C GLN A 348 -16.72 -18.21 6.77
N LEU A 349 -16.32 -17.55 5.68
CA LEU A 349 -15.59 -18.17 4.56
C LEU A 349 -14.09 -17.87 4.74
N PRO A 350 -13.26 -18.84 5.15
CA PRO A 350 -11.84 -18.63 5.46
C PRO A 350 -10.97 -18.59 4.19
N THR A 351 -11.30 -17.68 3.27
CA THR A 351 -10.74 -17.58 1.92
C THR A 351 -10.66 -16.11 1.48
N THR A 352 -10.00 -15.84 0.35
CA THR A 352 -9.96 -14.51 -0.24
C THR A 352 -11.26 -14.21 -0.99
N PRO A 353 -11.63 -12.92 -1.17
CA PRO A 353 -12.77 -12.56 -2.01
C PRO A 353 -12.63 -13.06 -3.45
N ASP A 354 -11.42 -13.04 -4.02
CA ASP A 354 -11.18 -13.49 -5.39
C ASP A 354 -11.41 -14.99 -5.60
N GLU A 355 -11.25 -15.81 -4.54
CA GLU A 355 -11.60 -17.24 -4.57
C GLU A 355 -13.08 -17.52 -4.27
N ALA A 356 -13.72 -16.70 -3.44
CA ALA A 356 -15.11 -16.90 -3.03
C ALA A 356 -16.13 -16.37 -4.04
N VAL A 357 -15.91 -15.17 -4.59
CA VAL A 357 -16.90 -14.46 -5.40
C VAL A 357 -17.30 -15.26 -6.66
N PRO A 358 -16.38 -15.84 -7.46
CA PRO A 358 -16.77 -16.64 -8.62
C PRO A 358 -17.60 -17.87 -8.24
N LYS A 359 -17.28 -18.52 -7.11
CA LYS A 359 -18.00 -19.69 -6.61
C LYS A 359 -19.38 -19.32 -6.08
N LEU A 360 -19.51 -18.17 -5.42
CA LEU A 360 -20.81 -17.61 -5.01
C LEU A 360 -21.68 -17.30 -6.22
N ILE A 361 -21.13 -16.67 -7.27
CA ILE A 361 -21.87 -16.42 -8.52
C ILE A 361 -22.37 -17.73 -9.14
N ALA A 362 -21.52 -18.76 -9.19
CA ALA A 362 -21.91 -20.08 -9.70
C ALA A 362 -23.04 -20.70 -8.86
N ALA A 363 -22.93 -20.70 -7.53
CA ALA A 363 -23.93 -21.24 -6.61
C ALA A 363 -25.27 -20.47 -6.64
N LEU A 364 -25.25 -19.19 -6.99
CA LEU A 364 -26.46 -18.37 -7.21
C LEU A 364 -27.16 -18.66 -8.56
N GLY A 365 -26.63 -19.58 -9.37
CA GLY A 365 -27.18 -19.95 -10.68
C GLY A 365 -26.62 -19.13 -11.85
N GLY A 366 -25.44 -18.53 -11.66
CA GLY A 366 -24.75 -17.68 -12.63
C GLY A 366 -25.18 -16.20 -12.58
N ALA A 367 -24.39 -15.33 -13.21
CA ALA A 367 -24.66 -13.89 -13.27
C ALA A 367 -25.81 -13.58 -14.25
N LYS A 368 -27.06 -13.66 -13.78
CA LYS A 368 -28.16 -12.97 -14.48
C LYS A 368 -28.19 -11.53 -13.99
N ALA A 369 -27.57 -10.63 -14.74
CA ALA A 369 -27.55 -9.20 -14.44
C ALA A 369 -28.97 -8.67 -14.26
N ARG A 370 -29.33 -8.33 -13.01
CA ARG A 370 -30.54 -7.58 -12.73
C ARG A 370 -30.17 -6.12 -12.91
N LYS A 371 -30.60 -5.49 -14.02
CA LYS A 371 -30.31 -4.08 -14.27
C LYS A 371 -30.71 -3.26 -13.03
N PRO A 372 -29.76 -2.64 -12.32
CA PRO A 372 -30.10 -1.82 -11.17
C PRO A 372 -30.99 -0.67 -11.66
N ALA A 373 -31.96 -0.26 -10.84
CA ALA A 373 -32.69 0.97 -11.11
C ALA A 373 -31.67 2.12 -11.19
N ALA A 374 -31.77 2.95 -12.22
CA ALA A 374 -30.89 4.10 -12.36
C ALA A 374 -31.08 5.02 -11.15
N VAL A 375 -30.08 5.06 -10.26
CA VAL A 375 -30.03 6.04 -9.19
C VAL A 375 -29.45 7.31 -9.80
N LYS A 376 -30.17 8.42 -9.69
CA LYS A 376 -29.63 9.73 -10.08
C LYS A 376 -28.38 9.97 -9.25
N ALA A 377 -27.21 10.05 -9.90
CA ALA A 377 -26.00 10.53 -9.26
C ALA A 377 -26.34 11.88 -8.61
N ARG A 378 -26.18 11.96 -7.28
CA ARG A 378 -26.44 13.19 -6.55
C ARG A 378 -25.33 14.16 -6.96
N ALA A 379 -25.65 15.13 -7.80
CA ALA A 379 -24.72 16.18 -8.15
C ALA A 379 -24.34 16.91 -6.86
N GLU A 380 -23.08 16.80 -6.44
CA GLU A 380 -22.57 17.65 -5.38
C GLU A 380 -22.68 19.11 -5.84
N THR A 381 -23.43 19.92 -5.11
CA THR A 381 -23.39 21.38 -5.26
C THR A 381 -22.08 21.87 -4.69
N TYR A 382 -21.04 21.86 -5.52
CA TYR A 382 -19.74 22.41 -5.18
C TYR A 382 -19.66 23.87 -5.61
N GLN A 383 -19.28 24.74 -4.69
CA GLN A 383 -18.85 26.10 -5.01
C GLN A 383 -17.35 26.21 -4.76
N PRO A 384 -16.57 26.59 -5.79
CA PRO A 384 -15.14 26.86 -5.62
C PRO A 384 -14.88 27.85 -4.49
N ALA A 385 -13.76 27.71 -3.82
CA ALA A 385 -13.40 28.66 -2.78
C ALA A 385 -13.20 30.06 -3.38
N SER A 386 -13.77 31.09 -2.74
CA SER A 386 -13.46 32.50 -3.03
C SER A 386 -12.23 33.01 -2.25
N GLY A 387 -11.58 32.12 -1.48
CA GLY A 387 -10.48 32.39 -0.56
C GLY A 387 -9.36 31.34 -0.70
N PRO A 388 -8.70 30.93 0.39
CA PRO A 388 -7.69 29.85 0.36
C PRO A 388 -8.23 28.58 -0.30
N LEU A 389 -7.35 27.85 -1.01
CA LEU A 389 -7.72 26.62 -1.71
C LEU A 389 -8.17 25.53 -0.74
N ARG A 390 -9.16 24.73 -1.12
CA ARG A 390 -9.50 23.48 -0.44
C ARG A 390 -8.92 22.30 -1.18
N VAL A 391 -8.87 21.15 -0.49
CA VAL A 391 -8.54 19.86 -1.10
C VAL A 391 -9.49 19.54 -2.27
N ASP A 392 -10.77 19.93 -2.17
CA ASP A 392 -11.74 19.75 -3.27
C ASP A 392 -11.44 20.65 -4.49
N ASP A 393 -10.92 21.88 -4.29
CA ASP A 393 -10.47 22.74 -5.40
C ASP A 393 -9.32 22.07 -6.16
N LEU A 394 -8.34 21.54 -5.41
CA LEU A 394 -7.21 20.77 -5.93
C LEU A 394 -7.69 19.56 -6.71
N ALA A 395 -8.52 18.71 -6.09
CA ALA A 395 -8.98 17.45 -6.67
C ALA A 395 -9.78 17.67 -7.97
N ARG A 396 -10.69 18.65 -8.00
CA ARG A 396 -11.48 18.96 -9.21
C ARG A 396 -10.64 19.58 -10.32
N SER A 397 -9.69 20.46 -9.96
CA SER A 397 -8.81 21.08 -10.95
C SER A 397 -7.83 20.07 -11.56
N LEU A 398 -7.30 19.15 -10.73
CA LEU A 398 -6.48 18.05 -11.22
C LEU A 398 -7.28 17.14 -12.16
N LYS A 399 -8.52 16.79 -11.79
CA LYS A 399 -9.40 15.99 -12.66
C LYS A 399 -9.68 16.68 -14.00
N ALA A 400 -9.92 17.98 -13.99
CA ALA A 400 -10.11 18.76 -15.20
C ALA A 400 -8.86 18.78 -16.09
N ALA A 401 -7.67 18.95 -15.51
CA ALA A 401 -6.39 18.95 -16.25
C ALA A 401 -6.03 17.56 -16.80
N VAL A 402 -6.36 16.50 -16.06
CA VAL A 402 -6.19 15.11 -16.50
C VAL A 402 -7.06 14.79 -17.71
N GLY A 403 -8.31 15.27 -17.74
CA GLY A 403 -9.26 15.00 -18.82
C GLY A 403 -9.63 13.51 -18.90
N GLU A 404 -9.50 12.92 -20.09
CA GLU A 404 -9.86 11.52 -20.36
C GLU A 404 -8.71 10.52 -20.13
N ARG A 405 -7.56 10.98 -19.62
CA ARG A 405 -6.41 10.10 -19.34
C ARG A 405 -6.76 9.07 -18.29
N GLU A 406 -6.26 7.86 -18.47
CA GLU A 406 -6.27 6.87 -17.40
C GLU A 406 -5.27 7.26 -16.31
N VAL A 407 -5.72 7.30 -15.06
CA VAL A 407 -4.92 7.71 -13.91
C VAL A 407 -4.86 6.58 -12.90
N THR A 408 -3.74 6.46 -12.21
CA THR A 408 -3.65 5.71 -10.96
C THR A 408 -3.28 6.67 -9.85
N LEU A 409 -4.20 6.89 -8.91
CA LEU A 409 -3.93 7.60 -7.67
C LEU A 409 -3.15 6.66 -6.75
N THR A 410 -1.88 7.00 -6.49
CA THR A 410 -0.97 6.13 -5.73
C THR A 410 -0.99 6.39 -4.23
N HIS A 411 -1.52 7.55 -3.82
CA HIS A 411 -1.58 8.00 -2.44
C HIS A 411 -2.59 9.17 -2.35
N LEU A 412 -3.35 9.24 -1.25
CA LEU A 412 -4.36 10.28 -0.99
C LEU A 412 -4.27 10.76 0.46
N PRO A 413 -4.46 12.07 0.74
CA PRO A 413 -4.41 12.57 2.11
C PRO A 413 -5.69 12.20 2.87
N LEU A 414 -5.62 12.15 4.21
CA LEU A 414 -6.79 11.87 5.07
C LEU A 414 -7.96 12.84 4.86
N SER A 415 -7.69 14.05 4.38
CA SER A 415 -8.68 15.08 4.06
C SER A 415 -9.38 14.87 2.71
N TRP A 416 -8.98 13.88 1.91
CA TRP A 416 -9.58 13.61 0.61
C TRP A 416 -11.07 13.26 0.71
N ASN A 417 -11.87 13.92 -0.14
CA ASN A 417 -13.29 13.64 -0.28
C ASN A 417 -13.50 12.59 -1.38
N GLY A 418 -13.89 11.38 -0.98
CA GLY A 418 -14.15 10.25 -1.90
C GLY A 418 -15.22 10.51 -2.95
N ALA A 419 -16.05 11.54 -2.82
CA ALA A 419 -17.06 11.91 -3.80
C ALA A 419 -16.47 12.67 -5.02
N THR A 420 -15.28 13.25 -4.88
CA THR A 420 -14.75 14.19 -5.87
C THR A 420 -14.22 13.49 -7.13
N TRP A 421 -13.69 12.27 -6.97
CA TRP A 421 -13.09 11.50 -8.05
C TRP A 421 -13.63 10.06 -8.07
N PRO A 422 -14.41 9.67 -9.11
CA PRO A 422 -14.93 8.32 -9.22
C PRO A 422 -13.84 7.34 -9.66
N PHE A 423 -13.87 6.14 -9.11
CA PHE A 423 -13.01 5.01 -9.50
C PHE A 423 -13.83 4.04 -10.34
N ARG A 424 -13.28 3.60 -11.46
CA ARG A 424 -13.92 2.77 -12.49
C ARG A 424 -13.06 1.59 -12.92
N HIS A 425 -11.82 1.53 -12.49
CA HIS A 425 -10.87 0.46 -12.79
C HIS A 425 -10.14 0.02 -11.50
N PRO A 426 -9.74 -1.25 -11.34
CA PRO A 426 -9.04 -1.74 -10.14
C PRO A 426 -7.71 -1.04 -9.84
N LEU A 427 -7.14 -0.32 -10.81
CA LEU A 427 -5.91 0.45 -10.68
C LEU A 427 -6.15 1.97 -10.54
N ASP A 428 -7.39 2.46 -10.43
CA ASP A 428 -7.62 3.90 -10.30
C ASP A 428 -7.16 4.45 -8.95
N TYR A 429 -7.20 3.63 -7.90
CA TYR A 429 -6.64 3.92 -6.59
C TYR A 429 -6.10 2.66 -5.94
N ILE A 430 -4.86 2.70 -5.48
CA ILE A 430 -4.18 1.52 -4.90
C ILE A 430 -4.12 1.52 -3.36
N GLY A 431 -4.63 2.55 -2.69
CA GLY A 431 -4.52 2.71 -1.24
C GLY A 431 -3.35 3.59 -0.83
N SER A 432 -3.14 3.72 0.48
CA SER A 432 -2.05 4.51 1.10
C SER A 432 -0.99 3.59 1.72
N GLU A 433 -0.43 3.95 2.88
CA GLU A 433 0.60 3.20 3.61
C GLU A 433 0.08 1.91 4.27
N GLY A 434 -1.22 1.86 4.57
CA GLY A 434 -1.88 0.78 5.31
C GLY A 434 -1.70 0.86 6.82
N GLY A 435 -0.47 1.03 7.32
CA GLY A 435 -0.17 1.12 8.76
C GLY A 435 -0.27 2.52 9.38
N GLY A 436 -0.46 3.56 8.55
CA GLY A 436 -0.46 4.95 9.00
C GLY A 436 0.92 5.48 9.42
N GLY A 437 2.00 4.76 9.11
CA GLY A 437 3.38 5.23 9.29
C GLY A 437 3.71 6.31 8.26
N VAL A 438 3.64 7.56 8.67
CA VAL A 438 3.89 8.76 7.85
C VAL A 438 5.34 8.75 7.32
N GLY A 439 5.53 9.16 6.06
CA GLY A 439 6.81 9.14 5.34
C GLY A 439 6.88 8.09 4.24
N GLY A 440 5.95 7.13 4.23
CA GLY A 440 5.87 6.07 3.22
C GLY A 440 5.33 6.53 1.86
N GLY A 441 4.51 7.57 1.81
CA GLY A 441 3.74 7.97 0.62
C GLY A 441 4.58 8.20 -0.64
N PRO A 442 5.68 8.97 -0.60
CA PRO A 442 6.57 9.14 -1.74
C PRO A 442 7.20 7.84 -2.22
N GLY A 443 7.73 7.00 -1.33
CA GLY A 443 8.37 5.73 -1.69
C GLY A 443 7.40 4.73 -2.31
N ILE A 444 6.22 4.56 -1.72
CA ILE A 444 5.13 3.74 -2.26
C ILE A 444 4.73 4.22 -3.65
N SER A 445 4.62 5.53 -3.84
CA SER A 445 4.25 6.12 -5.13
C SER A 445 5.32 5.89 -6.21
N VAL A 446 6.60 5.93 -5.87
CA VAL A 446 7.70 5.56 -6.78
C VAL A 446 7.61 4.08 -7.18
N GLY A 447 7.35 3.19 -6.23
CA GLY A 447 7.16 1.76 -6.49
C GLY A 447 5.96 1.47 -7.40
N ALA A 448 4.84 2.14 -7.15
CA ALA A 448 3.65 2.01 -7.97
C ALA A 448 3.89 2.55 -9.40
N ALA A 449 4.52 3.72 -9.53
CA ALA A 449 4.89 4.28 -10.83
C ALA A 449 5.86 3.39 -11.61
N LEU A 450 6.79 2.71 -10.92
CA LEU A 450 7.66 1.71 -11.52
C LEU A 450 6.85 0.56 -12.13
N ALA A 451 5.88 0.02 -11.40
CA ALA A 451 5.02 -1.06 -11.86
C ALA A 451 4.07 -0.64 -13.01
N LEU A 452 3.65 0.63 -13.02
CA LEU A 452 2.75 1.19 -14.05
C LEU A 452 3.49 1.59 -15.34
N LYS A 453 4.82 1.53 -15.36
CA LYS A 453 5.61 1.98 -16.50
C LYS A 453 5.24 1.20 -17.78
N GLY A 454 4.79 1.94 -18.79
CA GLY A 454 4.34 1.36 -20.07
C GLY A 454 2.89 0.90 -20.10
N SER A 455 2.15 1.03 -18.99
CA SER A 455 0.70 0.73 -18.97
C SER A 455 -0.15 1.78 -19.68
N GLY A 456 0.39 2.98 -19.93
CA GLY A 456 -0.35 4.14 -20.45
C GLY A 456 -1.08 4.94 -19.36
N ARG A 457 -1.14 4.45 -18.11
CA ARG A 457 -1.73 5.19 -16.99
C ARG A 457 -0.76 6.25 -16.46
N LEU A 458 -1.30 7.41 -16.08
CA LEU A 458 -0.58 8.47 -15.39
C LEU A 458 -0.56 8.18 -13.87
N PRO A 459 0.60 7.87 -13.26
CA PRO A 459 0.71 7.74 -11.81
C PRO A 459 0.72 9.12 -11.13
N VAL A 460 -0.18 9.30 -10.16
CA VAL A 460 -0.32 10.55 -9.41
C VAL A 460 -0.39 10.28 -7.91
N ALA A 461 0.54 10.85 -7.15
CA ALA A 461 0.52 10.87 -5.70
C ALA A 461 -0.02 12.21 -5.20
N ILE A 462 -0.94 12.20 -4.23
CA ILE A 462 -1.37 13.43 -3.55
C ILE A 462 -1.01 13.29 -2.07
N CYS A 463 0.14 13.79 -1.67
CA CYS A 463 0.69 13.66 -0.31
C CYS A 463 0.38 14.88 0.54
N GLY A 464 0.23 14.71 1.85
CA GLY A 464 0.34 15.83 2.79
C GLY A 464 1.79 16.35 2.85
N ASP A 465 1.99 17.61 3.23
CA ASP A 465 3.32 18.23 3.35
C ASP A 465 4.21 17.51 4.38
N GLY A 466 3.65 17.07 5.52
CA GLY A 466 4.40 16.30 6.51
C GLY A 466 4.89 14.94 5.99
N ASP A 467 4.01 14.18 5.32
CA ASP A 467 4.33 12.89 4.70
C ASP A 467 5.37 13.05 3.59
N PHE A 468 5.17 14.03 2.72
CA PHE A 468 6.10 14.37 1.66
C PHE A 468 7.49 14.71 2.20
N CYS A 469 7.58 15.57 3.21
CA CYS A 469 8.87 16.00 3.77
C CYS A 469 9.68 14.84 4.38
N MET A 470 9.01 13.87 5.01
CA MET A 470 9.67 12.68 5.57
C MET A 470 10.17 11.73 4.47
N GLY A 471 9.36 11.51 3.42
CA GLY A 471 9.66 10.54 2.36
C GLY A 471 10.33 11.09 1.10
N ALA A 472 10.56 12.41 1.00
CA ALA A 472 10.95 13.08 -0.24
C ALA A 472 12.21 12.49 -0.89
N THR A 473 13.12 11.89 -0.12
CA THR A 473 14.36 11.28 -0.62
C THR A 473 14.13 10.14 -1.63
N ALA A 474 12.92 9.56 -1.67
CA ALA A 474 12.53 8.58 -2.67
C ALA A 474 12.48 9.18 -4.10
N LEU A 475 12.24 10.49 -4.25
CA LEU A 475 12.11 11.13 -5.56
C LEU A 475 13.39 11.04 -6.39
N TRP A 476 14.56 11.13 -5.74
CA TRP A 476 15.84 10.94 -6.42
C TRP A 476 15.89 9.59 -7.15
N THR A 477 15.38 8.53 -6.51
CA THR A 477 15.27 7.18 -7.11
C THR A 477 14.45 7.24 -8.40
N ALA A 478 13.26 7.86 -8.35
CA ALA A 478 12.39 7.98 -9.51
C ALA A 478 13.02 8.78 -10.65
N VAL A 479 13.67 9.91 -10.33
CA VAL A 479 14.37 10.75 -11.31
C VAL A 479 15.51 9.96 -11.97
N HIS A 480 16.38 9.34 -11.17
CA HIS A 480 17.54 8.59 -11.65
C HIS A 480 17.15 7.43 -12.58
N TYR A 481 16.15 6.64 -12.17
CA TYR A 481 15.65 5.52 -12.98
C TYR A 481 14.62 5.92 -14.06
N ARG A 482 14.36 7.23 -14.22
CA ARG A 482 13.41 7.79 -15.20
C ARG A 482 12.04 7.12 -15.07
N ILE A 483 11.51 7.11 -13.85
CA ILE A 483 10.19 6.59 -13.48
C ILE A 483 9.25 7.81 -13.46
N PRO A 484 8.39 7.98 -14.47
CA PRO A 484 7.54 9.16 -14.55
C PRO A 484 6.50 9.14 -13.43
N LEU A 485 6.37 10.24 -12.70
CA LEU A 485 5.47 10.36 -11.54
C LEU A 485 5.09 11.82 -11.32
N LEU A 486 3.78 12.08 -11.15
CA LEU A 486 3.30 13.36 -10.64
C LEU A 486 3.11 13.26 -9.13
N VAL A 487 3.75 14.14 -8.37
CA VAL A 487 3.52 14.31 -6.93
C VAL A 487 2.89 15.67 -6.71
N VAL A 488 1.69 15.67 -6.14
CA VAL A 488 1.00 16.88 -5.69
C VAL A 488 1.10 16.94 -4.17
N VAL A 489 1.74 17.99 -3.65
CA VAL A 489 1.84 18.22 -2.21
C VAL A 489 0.64 19.07 -1.78
N CYS A 490 -0.29 18.43 -1.08
CA CYS A 490 -1.44 19.05 -0.42
C CYS A 490 -0.96 19.74 0.86
N ASN A 491 -0.40 20.93 0.71
CA ASN A 491 0.39 21.62 1.73
C ASN A 491 -0.48 22.52 2.60
N ASN A 492 -0.78 22.08 3.82
CA ASN A 492 -1.51 22.87 4.82
C ASN A 492 -0.60 23.47 5.91
N ARG A 493 0.71 23.21 5.83
CA ARG A 493 1.76 23.71 6.73
C ARG A 493 1.65 23.19 8.17
N SER A 494 1.05 22.02 8.36
CA SER A 494 0.79 21.45 9.69
C SER A 494 0.62 19.93 9.67
N PHE A 495 1.00 19.27 10.77
CA PHE A 495 0.48 17.94 11.11
C PHE A 495 -0.97 18.04 11.62
N PHE A 496 -1.87 18.57 10.77
CA PHE A 496 -3.17 19.09 11.16
C PHE A 496 -4.13 18.06 11.77
N ASN A 497 -3.95 16.76 11.47
CA ASN A 497 -4.70 15.70 12.12
C ASN A 497 -4.57 15.76 13.64
N ASP A 498 -3.34 15.99 14.14
CA ASP A 498 -3.09 16.08 15.57
C ASP A 498 -3.67 17.37 16.17
N GLU A 499 -3.79 18.47 15.40
CA GLU A 499 -4.36 19.72 15.92
C GLU A 499 -5.82 19.49 16.35
N LEU A 500 -6.57 18.68 15.61
CA LEU A 500 -7.95 18.30 15.96
C LEU A 500 -8.03 17.39 17.18
N HIS A 501 -7.09 16.45 17.32
CA HIS A 501 -7.00 15.61 18.51
C HIS A 501 -6.65 16.44 19.75
N GLN A 502 -5.69 17.36 19.66
CA GLN A 502 -5.33 18.28 20.74
C GLN A 502 -6.48 19.21 21.09
N GLU A 503 -7.23 19.72 20.12
CA GLU A 503 -8.44 20.50 20.38
C GLU A 503 -9.46 19.71 21.22
N ARG A 504 -9.75 18.48 20.81
CA ARG A 504 -10.66 17.60 21.55
C ARG A 504 -10.19 17.37 22.98
N VAL A 505 -8.90 17.07 23.18
CA VAL A 505 -8.32 16.85 24.51
C VAL A 505 -8.35 18.14 25.35
N ALA A 506 -8.05 19.29 24.75
CA ALA A 506 -8.09 20.58 25.43
C ALA A 506 -9.51 20.91 25.92
N ARG A 507 -10.52 20.76 25.04
CA ARG A 507 -11.93 20.96 25.38
C ARG A 507 -12.38 20.02 26.50
N LEU A 508 -12.06 18.73 26.42
CA LEU A 508 -12.40 17.73 27.44
C LEU A 508 -11.79 18.08 28.81
N ARG A 509 -10.58 18.67 28.82
CA ARG A 509 -9.85 19.03 30.04
C ARG A 509 -10.05 20.49 30.48
N ASN A 510 -10.99 21.22 29.88
CA ASN A 510 -11.22 22.65 30.12
C ASN A 510 -9.95 23.51 29.99
N ARG A 511 -9.15 23.26 28.94
CA ARG A 511 -7.93 24.01 28.61
C ARG A 511 -8.13 24.83 27.34
N PRO A 512 -7.33 25.89 27.11
CA PRO A 512 -7.47 26.75 25.94
C PRO A 512 -7.13 26.00 24.63
N PRO A 513 -8.10 25.75 23.72
CA PRO A 513 -7.87 25.02 22.46
C PRO A 513 -7.04 25.81 21.43
N GLU A 514 -6.90 27.12 21.59
CA GLU A 514 -6.09 27.99 20.73
C GLU A 514 -4.60 27.64 20.74
N ASN A 515 -4.12 26.91 21.76
CA ASN A 515 -2.73 26.48 21.88
C ASN A 515 -2.42 25.17 21.14
N ARG A 516 -3.42 24.55 20.50
CA ARG A 516 -3.32 23.21 19.88
C ARG A 516 -2.24 23.08 18.81
N TRP A 517 -1.76 24.18 18.23
CA TRP A 517 -0.83 24.18 17.10
C TRP A 517 0.64 24.04 17.50
N ILE A 518 0.96 24.26 18.78
CA ILE A 518 2.33 24.25 19.29
C ILE A 518 2.90 22.84 19.12
N GLY A 519 4.04 22.73 18.43
CA GLY A 519 4.70 21.46 18.13
C GLY A 519 4.17 20.71 16.89
N GLN A 520 3.24 21.30 16.12
CA GLN A 520 2.61 20.63 14.96
C GLN A 520 2.67 21.45 13.66
N ARG A 521 2.64 22.78 13.74
CA ARG A 521 2.78 23.64 12.54
C ARG A 521 4.23 23.68 12.07
N ILE A 522 4.40 23.58 10.76
CA ILE A 522 5.69 23.62 10.05
C ILE A 522 5.74 24.81 9.08
N SER A 523 5.13 25.92 9.50
CA SER A 523 4.98 27.13 8.69
C SER A 523 6.13 28.13 8.83
N ASP A 524 6.97 28.03 9.88
CA ASP A 524 8.04 29.00 10.15
C ASP A 524 9.35 28.29 10.59
N PRO A 525 10.39 28.23 9.74
CA PRO A 525 10.38 28.71 8.35
C PRO A 525 9.43 27.88 7.47
N ASP A 526 8.91 28.49 6.41
CA ASP A 526 8.08 27.77 5.44
C ASP A 526 8.94 26.82 4.60
N ILE A 527 8.49 25.57 4.44
CA ILE A 527 9.24 24.54 3.73
C ILE A 527 8.97 24.65 2.23
N ASP A 528 10.04 24.83 1.43
CA ASP A 528 9.99 24.81 -0.03
C ASP A 528 9.87 23.37 -0.56
N CYS A 529 8.64 22.83 -0.59
CA CYS A 529 8.36 21.47 -1.05
C CYS A 529 8.71 21.27 -2.53
N ALA A 530 8.45 22.27 -3.37
CA ALA A 530 8.87 22.26 -4.78
C ALA A 530 10.40 22.23 -4.90
N GLY A 531 11.09 22.98 -4.04
CA GLY A 531 12.53 23.00 -3.89
C GLY A 531 13.12 21.66 -3.48
N LEU A 532 12.49 20.93 -2.55
CA LEU A 532 12.90 19.56 -2.19
C LEU A 532 12.84 18.61 -3.40
N GLY A 533 11.84 18.77 -4.27
CA GLY A 533 11.77 18.07 -5.56
C GLY A 533 12.89 18.48 -6.52
N ARG A 534 13.07 19.80 -6.72
CA ARG A 534 14.12 20.36 -7.60
C ARG A 534 15.52 19.91 -7.18
N ALA A 535 15.81 19.89 -5.88
CA ALA A 535 17.09 19.47 -5.33
C ALA A 535 17.45 18.01 -5.67
N GLN A 536 16.45 17.18 -6.01
CA GLN A 536 16.61 15.79 -6.40
C GLN A 536 16.47 15.56 -7.91
N GLY A 537 16.33 16.64 -8.70
CA GLY A 537 16.24 16.60 -10.16
C GLY A 537 14.83 16.46 -10.74
N ALA A 538 13.78 16.54 -9.92
CA ALA A 538 12.41 16.63 -10.41
C ALA A 538 12.09 18.04 -10.95
N VAL A 539 11.06 18.14 -11.78
CA VAL A 539 10.48 19.44 -12.18
C VAL A 539 9.59 19.93 -11.04
N GLY A 540 10.01 20.99 -10.35
CA GLY A 540 9.23 21.59 -9.27
C GLY A 540 8.39 22.77 -9.73
N PHE A 541 7.12 22.80 -9.30
CA PHE A 541 6.20 23.92 -9.47
C PHE A 541 5.95 24.55 -8.11
N ASP A 542 6.28 25.84 -8.00
CA ASP A 542 6.18 26.62 -6.77
C ASP A 542 4.73 26.69 -6.24
N PRO A 543 4.55 27.07 -4.95
CA PRO A 543 3.26 26.97 -4.29
C PRO A 543 2.10 27.67 -5.02
N VAL A 544 1.11 26.88 -5.46
CA VAL A 544 -0.13 27.38 -6.05
C VAL A 544 -1.10 27.80 -4.94
N THR A 545 -1.60 29.04 -4.99
CA THR A 545 -2.46 29.62 -3.94
C THR A 545 -3.84 30.07 -4.44
N LYS A 546 -4.11 29.97 -5.75
CA LYS A 546 -5.34 30.44 -6.38
C LYS A 546 -5.93 29.38 -7.30
N THR A 547 -7.26 29.24 -7.31
CA THR A 547 -7.96 28.22 -8.10
C THR A 547 -7.73 28.39 -9.60
N THR A 548 -7.59 29.65 -10.07
CA THR A 548 -7.32 29.98 -11.48
C THR A 548 -6.00 29.43 -12.00
N ASP A 549 -5.05 29.17 -11.10
CA ASP A 549 -3.69 28.78 -11.45
C ASP A 549 -3.48 27.26 -11.35
N LEU A 550 -4.44 26.52 -10.79
CA LEU A 550 -4.36 25.07 -10.59
C LEU A 550 -4.33 24.30 -11.92
N VAL A 551 -5.36 24.46 -12.76
CA VAL A 551 -5.46 23.72 -14.03
C VAL A 551 -4.24 23.99 -14.93
N PRO A 552 -3.83 25.25 -15.19
CA PRO A 552 -2.66 25.51 -16.02
C PRO A 552 -1.35 24.94 -15.44
N THR A 553 -1.23 24.85 -14.12
CA THR A 553 -0.06 24.25 -13.46
C THR A 553 -0.06 22.74 -13.59
N PHE A 554 -1.21 22.09 -13.36
CA PHE A 554 -1.35 20.65 -13.55
C PHE A 554 -1.14 20.22 -14.99
N GLU A 555 -1.64 20.96 -15.99
CA GLU A 555 -1.38 20.67 -17.40
C GLU A 555 0.12 20.64 -17.72
N LYS A 556 0.89 21.62 -17.20
CA LYS A 556 2.35 21.65 -17.36
C LYS A 556 3.04 20.50 -16.63
N ALA A 557 2.60 20.18 -15.42
CA ALA A 557 3.17 19.09 -14.63
C ALA A 557 2.89 17.72 -15.27
N ILE A 558 1.67 17.51 -15.76
CA ILE A 558 1.28 16.31 -16.52
C ILE A 558 2.13 16.18 -17.78
N ALA A 559 2.31 17.26 -18.54
CA ALA A 559 3.15 17.25 -19.74
C ALA A 559 4.62 16.86 -19.44
N ALA A 560 5.17 17.31 -18.31
CA ALA A 560 6.51 16.89 -17.87
C ALA A 560 6.57 15.38 -17.56
N VAL A 561 5.53 14.83 -16.92
CA VAL A 561 5.44 13.39 -16.63
C VAL A 561 5.26 12.57 -17.91
N GLU A 562 4.44 13.03 -18.86
CA GLU A 562 4.31 12.42 -20.18
C GLU A 562 5.62 12.46 -20.98
N ALA A 563 6.45 13.48 -20.77
CA ALA A 563 7.82 13.55 -21.30
C ALA A 563 8.83 12.64 -20.56
N GLY A 564 8.36 11.87 -19.57
CA GLY A 564 9.15 10.88 -18.84
C GLY A 564 9.80 11.40 -17.56
N GLN A 565 9.41 12.56 -17.06
CA GLN A 565 10.00 13.20 -15.88
C GLN A 565 9.20 12.93 -14.60
N VAL A 566 9.81 13.26 -13.46
CA VAL A 566 9.11 13.40 -12.18
C VAL A 566 8.74 14.86 -12.01
N ALA A 567 7.49 15.14 -11.64
CA ALA A 567 7.00 16.49 -11.37
C ALA A 567 6.48 16.61 -9.93
N VAL A 568 6.80 17.71 -9.25
CA VAL A 568 6.32 18.04 -7.91
C VAL A 568 5.56 19.36 -7.97
N VAL A 569 4.29 19.36 -7.57
CA VAL A 569 3.45 20.56 -7.50
C VAL A 569 3.10 20.84 -6.05
N ASP A 570 3.57 21.95 -5.49
CA ASP A 570 3.15 22.41 -4.17
C ASP A 570 1.81 23.18 -4.28
N VAL A 571 0.78 22.76 -3.56
CA VAL A 571 -0.53 23.41 -3.54
C VAL A 571 -0.87 23.81 -2.11
N ARG A 572 -1.03 25.12 -1.88
CA ARG A 572 -1.35 25.66 -0.55
C ARG A 572 -2.84 25.60 -0.30
N VAL A 573 -3.23 24.66 0.55
CA VAL A 573 -4.61 24.45 0.95
C VAL A 573 -4.85 24.95 2.38
N GLU A 574 -6.10 25.33 2.68
CA GLU A 574 -6.49 25.59 4.05
C GLU A 574 -6.42 24.32 4.89
N PRO A 575 -5.97 24.40 6.16
CA PRO A 575 -6.09 23.29 7.09
C PRO A 575 -7.56 22.94 7.32
N GLY A 576 -7.96 21.70 7.03
CA GLY A 576 -9.35 21.29 7.18
C GLY A 576 -9.63 19.87 6.70
N TYR A 577 -10.77 19.34 7.15
CA TYR A 577 -11.37 18.10 6.66
C TYR A 577 -12.80 18.39 6.18
N SER A 578 -13.42 17.42 5.50
CA SER A 578 -14.86 17.49 5.26
C SER A 578 -15.65 17.65 6.57
N ALA A 579 -16.86 18.23 6.49
CA ALA A 579 -17.70 18.44 7.66
C ALA A 579 -18.01 17.13 8.40
N VAL A 580 -18.21 16.02 7.67
CA VAL A 580 -18.44 14.69 8.23
C VAL A 580 -17.23 14.19 9.01
N ALA A 581 -16.02 14.32 8.45
CA ALA A 581 -14.78 13.92 9.11
C ALA A 581 -14.48 14.78 10.35
N THR A 582 -14.67 16.10 10.24
CA THR A 582 -14.50 17.03 11.36
C THR A 582 -15.44 16.70 12.52
N ALA A 583 -16.73 16.50 12.22
CA ALA A 583 -17.71 16.10 13.22
C ALA A 583 -17.32 14.75 13.86
N ALA A 584 -16.85 13.79 13.06
CA ALA A 584 -16.43 12.48 13.54
C ALA A 584 -15.27 12.53 14.54
N MET A 585 -14.24 13.34 14.27
CA MET A 585 -13.07 13.47 15.14
C MET A 585 -13.40 14.18 16.46
N LEU A 586 -14.33 15.12 16.43
CA LEU A 586 -14.80 15.87 17.60
C LEU A 586 -15.88 15.13 18.42
N ARG A 587 -16.47 14.03 17.92
CA ARG A 587 -17.47 13.23 18.65
C ARG A 587 -16.93 12.80 20.02
N GLY A 588 -17.67 13.13 21.09
CA GLY A 588 -17.31 12.87 22.50
C GLY A 588 -17.06 14.12 23.34
N THR A 589 -17.14 15.33 22.77
CA THR A 589 -17.07 16.61 23.52
C THR A 589 -18.43 17.22 23.84
N GLU A 590 -19.53 16.65 23.35
CA GLU A 590 -20.86 17.08 23.76
C GLU A 590 -21.07 16.67 25.21
N LYS A 591 -21.29 17.66 26.09
CA LYS A 591 -21.67 17.41 27.48
C LYS A 591 -22.89 16.47 27.48
N LYS A 592 -22.73 15.28 28.04
CA LYS A 592 -23.87 14.60 28.66
C LYS A 592 -24.35 15.39 29.86
#